data_AF-A0A0W8DSL0-F1
#
_entry.id   AF-A0A0W8DSL0-F1
#
_cell.length_a   1.000
_cell.length_b   1.000
_cell.length_c   1.000
_cell.angle_alpha   90.00
_cell.angle_beta   90.00
_cell.angle_gamma   90.00
#
_symmetry.space_group_name_H-M   'P 1'
#
loop_
_entity.id
_entity.type
_entity.pdbx_description
1 polymer ?
#
loop_
_entity_poly.entity_id
_entity_poly.type
_entity_poly.pdbx_seq_one_letter_code
_entity_poly.pdbx_strand_id
1 'polypeptide(L)'
;MHAFFHDHAESVLDKYSLRASFVLFIRQLEERLNADVLCHSAFGSLENVAEEIIAAVYSYEYFHPRRPQVREILSGQNFAGWNAFVAQMRQVHITVSTFPRHSVPPRNSVERFWNAPWFLEVDDAVWRFNEEVRDASIGHVDGWRDTISLFSLFEIVSLITRLDVAINVQARTLQIRSCLGVAGPLECLRVVLDGKARVFTQFSNGMTSGIDMGAHGDYIAELDVENSERLVVYLQIFQWSVRQDGPSHHVRMRIECNCNRLCISGDVLVTTAPASFDSDDIPILGEMSLHSKREAVEKAFAQQLQEGSTTRSTPWREHGRFRLNYLKFEHETYQ
;
A
#
# COMPACT_ATOMS: atom_id res chain seq x y z
N MET A 1 19.47 4.95 -7.43
CA MET A 1 18.25 4.81 -8.24
C MET A 1 17.42 6.10 -8.21
N HIS A 2 17.00 6.61 -7.04
CA HIS A 2 16.22 7.87 -6.96
C HIS A 2 16.90 9.11 -7.60
N ALA A 3 18.20 9.30 -7.38
CA ALA A 3 18.95 10.41 -7.98
C ALA A 3 18.86 10.38 -9.52
N PHE A 4 18.96 9.19 -10.12
CA PHE A 4 18.87 9.01 -11.58
C PHE A 4 17.58 9.60 -12.16
N PHE A 5 16.42 9.23 -11.60
CA PHE A 5 15.13 9.71 -12.10
C PHE A 5 14.97 11.22 -11.95
N HIS A 6 15.53 11.78 -10.87
CA HIS A 6 15.51 13.22 -10.66
C HIS A 6 16.40 13.96 -11.66
N ASP A 7 17.62 13.48 -11.86
CA ASP A 7 18.60 14.11 -12.74
C ASP A 7 18.19 14.04 -14.22
N HIS A 8 17.38 13.04 -14.57
CA HIS A 8 16.91 12.83 -15.94
C HIS A 8 15.45 13.26 -16.14
N ALA A 9 14.75 13.79 -15.14
CA ALA A 9 13.31 14.05 -15.19
C ALA A 9 12.87 14.90 -16.39
N GLU A 10 13.68 15.88 -16.80
CA GLU A 10 13.39 16.74 -17.95
C GLU A 10 13.39 16.00 -19.29
N SER A 11 14.03 14.83 -19.37
CA SER A 11 14.06 14.02 -20.59
C SER A 11 12.67 13.53 -21.02
N VAL A 12 11.66 13.58 -20.15
CA VAL A 12 10.25 13.30 -20.48
C VAL A 12 9.72 14.18 -21.61
N LEU A 13 10.23 15.41 -21.72
CA LEU A 13 9.79 16.38 -22.70
C LEU A 13 10.28 16.05 -24.12
N ASP A 14 11.31 15.20 -24.24
CA ASP A 14 11.86 14.75 -25.52
C ASP A 14 11.93 13.22 -25.61
N LYS A 15 11.27 12.66 -26.63
CA LYS A 15 11.17 11.20 -26.81
C LYS A 15 12.53 10.51 -26.99
N TYR A 16 13.50 11.18 -27.63
CA TYR A 16 14.82 10.60 -27.86
C TYR A 16 15.65 10.58 -26.57
N SER A 17 15.62 11.68 -25.82
CA SER A 17 16.28 11.81 -24.51
C SER A 17 15.69 10.82 -23.49
N LEU A 18 14.38 10.60 -23.49
CA LEU A 18 13.72 9.63 -22.63
C LEU A 18 14.18 8.19 -22.93
N ARG A 19 14.32 7.85 -24.22
CA ARG A 19 14.85 6.55 -24.66
C ARG A 19 16.30 6.35 -24.27
N ALA A 20 17.14 7.37 -24.45
CA ALA A 20 18.53 7.34 -24.02
C ALA A 20 18.64 7.14 -22.49
N SER A 21 17.81 7.84 -21.73
CA SER A 21 17.74 7.71 -20.26
C SER A 21 17.30 6.30 -19.84
N PHE A 22 16.37 5.67 -20.55
CA PHE A 22 16.00 4.29 -20.25
C PHE A 22 17.15 3.30 -20.45
N VAL A 23 17.92 3.43 -21.54
CA VAL A 23 19.09 2.56 -21.78
C VAL A 23 20.15 2.76 -20.70
N LEU A 24 20.40 4.00 -20.30
CA LEU A 24 21.33 4.31 -19.20
C LEU A 24 20.85 3.73 -17.86
N PHE A 25 19.55 3.82 -17.58
CA PHE A 25 18.94 3.26 -16.38
C PHE A 25 19.14 1.75 -16.30
N ILE A 26 18.86 1.02 -17.39
CA ILE A 26 19.03 -0.44 -17.44
C ILE A 26 20.49 -0.83 -17.21
N ARG A 27 21.45 -0.12 -17.82
CA ARG A 27 22.89 -0.39 -17.62
C ARG A 27 23.31 -0.17 -16.16
N GLN A 28 22.91 0.93 -15.55
CA GLN A 28 23.23 1.19 -14.14
C GLN A 28 22.59 0.18 -13.20
N LEU A 29 21.39 -0.29 -13.53
CA LEU A 29 20.70 -1.33 -12.77
C LEU A 29 21.45 -2.68 -12.88
N GLU A 30 21.85 -3.05 -14.10
CA GLU A 30 22.65 -4.25 -14.37
C GLU A 30 23.99 -4.20 -13.63
N GLU A 31 24.75 -3.11 -13.75
CA GLU A 31 26.03 -2.92 -13.07
C GLU A 31 25.89 -3.08 -11.55
N ARG A 32 24.86 -2.46 -10.96
CA ARG A 32 24.58 -2.56 -9.52
C ARG A 32 24.14 -3.97 -9.12
N LEU A 33 23.25 -4.61 -9.87
CA LEU A 33 22.82 -5.98 -9.59
C LEU A 33 24.02 -6.93 -9.64
N ASN A 34 24.89 -6.79 -10.62
CA ASN A 34 26.11 -7.58 -10.73
C ASN A 34 27.05 -7.33 -9.55
N ALA A 35 27.34 -6.07 -9.23
CA ALA A 35 28.32 -5.70 -8.21
C ALA A 35 27.86 -5.91 -6.77
N ASP A 36 26.58 -5.71 -6.47
CA ASP A 36 26.08 -5.72 -5.10
C ASP A 36 25.41 -7.06 -4.73
N VAL A 37 24.81 -7.75 -5.71
CA VAL A 37 23.99 -8.94 -5.45
C VAL A 37 24.60 -10.19 -6.07
N LEU A 38 24.81 -10.19 -7.39
CA LEU A 38 25.11 -11.41 -8.13
C LEU A 38 26.57 -11.85 -7.99
N CYS A 39 27.50 -10.94 -7.69
CA CYS A 39 28.90 -11.28 -7.40
C CYS A 39 29.07 -12.22 -6.19
N HIS A 40 28.11 -12.21 -5.25
CA HIS A 40 28.08 -13.10 -4.09
C HIS A 40 27.24 -14.36 -4.33
N SER A 41 26.61 -14.48 -5.51
CA SER A 41 25.80 -15.63 -5.91
C SER A 41 26.59 -16.61 -6.76
N ALA A 42 26.12 -17.87 -6.83
CA ALA A 42 26.71 -18.88 -7.71
C ALA A 42 26.64 -18.51 -9.20
N PHE A 43 25.75 -17.59 -9.59
CA PHE A 43 25.58 -17.16 -10.97
C PHE A 43 26.56 -16.05 -11.37
N GLY A 44 27.07 -15.25 -10.44
CA GLY A 44 28.08 -14.21 -10.69
C GLY A 44 27.59 -12.95 -11.41
N SER A 45 26.73 -13.08 -12.43
CA SER A 45 26.23 -11.96 -13.23
C SER A 45 24.79 -12.18 -13.73
N LEU A 46 24.14 -11.10 -14.12
CA LEU A 46 22.78 -11.11 -14.67
C LEU A 46 22.71 -11.83 -16.02
N GLU A 47 23.78 -11.74 -16.81
CA GLU A 47 23.94 -12.48 -18.06
C GLU A 47 23.88 -13.99 -17.81
N ASN A 48 24.64 -14.48 -16.83
CA ASN A 48 24.63 -15.90 -16.46
C ASN A 48 23.27 -16.36 -15.92
N VAL A 49 22.60 -15.51 -15.13
CA VAL A 49 21.23 -15.79 -14.67
C VAL A 49 20.26 -15.89 -15.85
N ALA A 50 20.37 -14.98 -16.83
CA ALA A 50 19.51 -14.99 -18.01
C ALA A 50 19.75 -16.25 -18.86
N GLU A 51 21.01 -16.63 -19.09
CA GLU A 51 21.38 -17.85 -19.80
C GLU A 51 20.85 -19.10 -19.10
N GLU A 52 21.00 -19.22 -17.78
CA GLU A 52 20.47 -20.35 -17.01
C GLU A 52 18.94 -20.44 -17.07
N ILE A 53 18.24 -19.29 -17.00
CA ILE A 53 16.78 -19.24 -17.15
C ILE A 53 16.36 -19.68 -18.56
N ILE A 54 17.04 -19.17 -19.60
CA ILE A 54 16.75 -19.55 -20.99
C ILE A 54 17.01 -21.05 -21.17
N ALA A 55 18.16 -21.55 -20.72
CA ALA A 55 18.52 -22.96 -20.77
C ALA A 55 17.47 -23.82 -20.06
N ALA A 56 17.06 -23.45 -18.84
CA ALA A 56 16.05 -24.18 -18.09
C ALA A 56 14.69 -24.23 -18.82
N VAL A 57 14.26 -23.12 -19.43
CA VAL A 57 13.00 -23.04 -20.20
C VAL A 57 13.03 -23.93 -21.45
N TYR A 58 14.20 -24.14 -22.03
CA TYR A 58 14.35 -24.98 -23.22
C TYR A 58 14.70 -26.44 -22.92
N SER A 59 15.29 -26.74 -21.76
CA SER A 59 15.72 -28.10 -21.38
C SER A 59 14.71 -28.89 -20.56
N TYR A 60 13.86 -28.24 -19.76
CA TYR A 60 12.91 -28.93 -18.89
C TYR A 60 11.46 -28.78 -19.37
N GLU A 61 10.76 -29.91 -19.52
CA GLU A 61 9.37 -29.94 -20.00
C GLU A 61 8.42 -29.10 -19.16
N TYR A 62 8.66 -29.03 -17.85
CA TYR A 62 7.89 -28.23 -16.90
C TYR A 62 7.82 -26.75 -17.29
N PHE A 63 8.88 -26.21 -17.90
CA PHE A 63 8.95 -24.80 -18.28
C PHE A 63 8.60 -24.52 -19.75
N HIS A 64 8.27 -25.54 -20.55
CA HIS A 64 7.88 -25.35 -21.95
C HIS A 64 6.75 -24.33 -22.18
N PRO A 65 5.72 -24.23 -21.31
CA PRO A 65 4.68 -23.21 -21.47
C PRO A 65 5.20 -21.77 -21.45
N ARG A 66 6.40 -21.51 -20.91
CA ARG A 66 7.03 -20.17 -20.82
C ARG A 66 7.84 -19.80 -22.07
N ARG A 67 8.09 -20.73 -23.00
CA ARG A 67 8.87 -20.49 -24.22
C ARG A 67 8.35 -19.33 -25.09
N PRO A 68 7.03 -19.14 -25.29
CA PRO A 68 6.53 -17.99 -26.05
C PRO A 68 6.95 -16.65 -25.45
N GLN A 69 6.91 -16.53 -24.11
CA GLN A 69 7.28 -15.32 -23.37
C GLN A 69 8.77 -15.02 -23.51
N VAL A 70 9.63 -16.04 -23.39
CA VAL A 70 11.08 -15.89 -23.61
C VAL A 70 11.39 -15.45 -25.05
N ARG A 71 10.72 -16.03 -26.05
CA ARG A 71 10.92 -15.63 -27.46
C ARG A 71 10.47 -14.20 -27.73
N GLU A 72 9.36 -13.77 -27.13
CA GLU A 72 8.87 -12.40 -27.23
C GLU A 72 9.91 -11.41 -26.69
N ILE A 73 10.46 -11.67 -25.50
CA ILE A 73 11.52 -10.84 -24.88
C ILE A 73 12.76 -10.78 -25.78
N LEU A 74 13.23 -11.94 -26.26
CA LEU A 74 14.42 -12.02 -27.12
C LEU A 74 14.21 -11.42 -28.52
N SER A 75 12.96 -11.39 -29.02
CA SER A 75 12.65 -10.80 -30.33
C SER A 75 12.77 -9.27 -30.36
N GLY A 76 12.96 -8.62 -29.20
CA GLY A 76 13.30 -7.19 -29.10
C GLY A 76 12.20 -6.24 -29.58
N GLN A 77 10.97 -6.73 -29.82
CA GLN A 77 9.90 -5.89 -30.34
C GLN A 77 9.36 -4.89 -29.29
N ASN A 78 9.53 -5.20 -28.01
CA ASN A 78 9.11 -4.35 -26.90
C ASN A 78 10.21 -4.24 -25.84
N PHE A 79 10.43 -3.03 -25.33
CA PHE A 79 11.27 -2.81 -24.17
C PHE A 79 10.48 -3.21 -22.91
N ALA A 80 10.78 -4.38 -22.33
CA ALA A 80 10.20 -4.78 -21.06
C ALA A 80 10.47 -3.69 -19.99
N GLY A 81 9.42 -3.25 -19.30
CA GLY A 81 9.51 -2.18 -18.29
C GLY A 81 9.53 -0.74 -18.82
N TRP A 82 9.50 -0.51 -20.15
CA TRP A 82 9.48 0.86 -20.71
C TRP A 82 8.29 1.69 -20.26
N ASN A 83 7.08 1.13 -20.27
CA ASN A 83 5.87 1.86 -19.85
C ASN A 83 5.95 2.27 -18.37
N ALA A 84 6.48 1.39 -17.51
CA ALA A 84 6.69 1.69 -16.10
C ALA A 84 7.77 2.77 -15.91
N PHE A 85 8.89 2.68 -16.65
CA PHE A 85 9.94 3.70 -16.63
C PHE A 85 9.43 5.07 -17.09
N VAL A 86 8.69 5.13 -18.21
CA VAL A 86 8.11 6.37 -18.72
C VAL A 86 7.10 6.96 -17.74
N ALA A 87 6.27 6.12 -17.10
CA ALA A 87 5.34 6.56 -16.06
C ALA A 87 6.09 7.16 -14.87
N GLN A 88 7.15 6.50 -14.38
CA GLN A 88 7.98 7.00 -13.29
C GLN A 88 8.67 8.33 -13.64
N MET A 89 9.27 8.43 -14.83
CA MET A 89 9.91 9.66 -15.31
C MET A 89 8.92 10.82 -15.42
N ARG A 90 7.75 10.59 -16.03
CA ARG A 90 6.67 11.59 -16.13
C ARG A 90 6.22 12.06 -14.78
N GLN A 91 6.06 11.15 -13.84
CA GLN A 91 5.66 11.54 -12.50
C GLN A 91 6.72 12.40 -11.83
N VAL A 92 7.99 12.00 -11.88
CA VAL A 92 9.06 12.79 -11.25
C VAL A 92 9.11 14.19 -11.87
N HIS A 93 8.96 14.31 -13.18
CA HIS A 93 8.86 15.61 -13.85
C HIS A 93 7.68 16.45 -13.35
N ILE A 94 6.47 15.87 -13.26
CA ILE A 94 5.27 16.55 -12.73
C ILE A 94 5.49 16.95 -11.27
N THR A 95 6.01 16.06 -10.43
CA THR A 95 6.23 16.33 -9.01
C THR A 95 7.27 17.43 -8.80
N VAL A 96 8.40 17.38 -9.51
CA VAL A 96 9.45 18.40 -9.44
C VAL A 96 8.94 19.76 -9.94
N SER A 97 8.08 19.76 -10.96
CA SER A 97 7.51 20.98 -11.53
C SER A 97 6.37 21.58 -10.70
N THR A 98 5.68 20.77 -9.89
CA THR A 98 4.44 21.16 -9.19
C THR A 98 4.61 21.31 -7.68
N PHE A 99 5.65 20.70 -7.07
CA PHE A 99 5.83 20.67 -5.61
C PHE A 99 7.26 21.01 -5.17
N PRO A 100 7.45 22.01 -4.28
CA PRO A 100 8.72 22.20 -3.60
C PRO A 100 9.04 20.98 -2.71
N ARG A 101 10.30 20.52 -2.78
CA ARG A 101 10.89 19.34 -2.14
C ARG A 101 10.91 19.33 -0.59
N HIS A 102 10.13 20.19 0.06
CA HIS A 102 10.09 20.29 1.51
C HIS A 102 8.71 19.86 2.02
N SER A 103 8.71 18.92 2.97
CA SER A 103 7.63 18.74 3.93
C SER A 103 7.05 20.11 4.26
N VAL A 104 5.75 20.31 4.06
CA VAL A 104 5.10 21.60 4.35
C VAL A 104 5.55 22.05 5.74
N PRO A 105 6.31 23.15 5.85
CA PRO A 105 6.88 23.54 7.13
C PRO A 105 5.71 23.77 8.10
N PRO A 106 5.80 23.24 9.33
CA PRO A 106 4.70 23.31 10.27
C PRO A 106 4.36 24.77 10.53
N ARG A 107 3.09 25.12 10.31
CA ARG A 107 2.61 26.51 10.43
C ARG A 107 2.20 26.86 11.85
N ASN A 108 2.02 25.85 12.69
CA ASN A 108 1.58 25.98 14.07
C ASN A 108 2.22 24.90 14.96
N SER A 109 2.05 25.02 16.27
CA SER A 109 2.60 24.08 17.27
C SER A 109 2.08 22.66 17.09
N VAL A 110 0.81 22.50 16.73
CA VAL A 110 0.18 21.19 16.50
C VAL A 110 0.84 20.47 15.33
N GLU A 111 0.98 21.14 14.19
CA GLU A 111 1.70 20.61 13.02
C GLU A 111 3.16 20.32 13.36
N ARG A 112 3.82 21.09 14.23
CA ARG A 112 5.19 20.80 14.66
C ARG A 112 5.30 19.50 15.44
N PHE A 113 4.27 19.13 16.20
CA PHE A 113 4.26 17.86 16.93
C PHE A 113 4.08 16.68 15.97
N TRP A 114 3.11 16.78 15.06
CA TRP A 114 2.76 15.71 14.11
C TRP A 114 3.78 15.54 12.97
N ASN A 115 4.32 16.64 12.43
CA ASN A 115 5.11 16.65 11.21
C ASN A 115 6.54 16.21 11.51
N ALA A 116 6.81 14.92 11.39
CA ALA A 116 8.07 14.32 11.79
C ALA A 116 8.29 12.92 11.20
N PRO A 117 9.55 12.44 11.21
CA PRO A 117 9.84 11.02 11.15
C PRO A 117 9.47 10.33 12.48
N TRP A 118 8.79 9.20 12.36
CA TRP A 118 8.27 8.37 13.44
C TRP A 118 8.83 6.95 13.33
N PHE A 119 9.30 6.41 14.44
CA PHE A 119 9.96 5.10 14.51
C PHE A 119 9.18 4.18 15.43
N LEU A 120 8.82 3.00 14.94
CA LEU A 120 8.02 2.03 15.67
C LEU A 120 8.78 1.51 16.90
N GLU A 121 8.16 1.59 18.07
CA GLU A 121 8.58 0.85 19.27
C GLU A 121 8.15 -0.61 19.10
N VAL A 122 9.01 -1.44 18.51
CA VAL A 122 8.69 -2.82 18.14
C VAL A 122 8.27 -3.67 19.34
N ASP A 123 8.91 -3.47 20.49
CA ASP A 123 8.62 -4.23 21.72
C ASP A 123 7.24 -3.90 22.31
N ASP A 124 6.72 -2.70 22.03
CA ASP A 124 5.40 -2.23 22.49
C ASP A 124 4.31 -2.44 21.42
N ALA A 125 4.67 -2.96 20.25
CA ALA A 125 3.71 -3.23 19.17
C ALA A 125 2.85 -4.45 19.54
N VAL A 126 1.54 -4.23 19.65
CA VAL A 126 0.59 -5.26 20.02
C VAL A 126 -0.30 -5.59 18.83
N TRP A 127 -0.42 -6.88 18.54
CA TRP A 127 -1.45 -7.43 17.67
C TRP A 127 -2.15 -8.59 18.37
N ARG A 128 -3.48 -8.54 18.46
CA ARG A 128 -4.32 -9.59 19.06
C ARG A 128 -5.31 -10.09 18.03
N PHE A 129 -5.20 -11.36 17.66
CA PHE A 129 -6.16 -12.01 16.78
C PHE A 129 -7.37 -12.49 17.57
N ASN A 130 -8.54 -12.48 16.94
CA ASN A 130 -9.70 -13.16 17.46
C ASN A 130 -9.69 -14.63 16.97
N GLU A 131 -9.48 -15.57 17.89
CA GLU A 131 -9.36 -17.00 17.57
C GLU A 131 -10.67 -17.61 17.05
N GLU A 132 -11.83 -17.09 17.48
CA GLU A 132 -13.15 -17.58 17.04
C GLU A 132 -13.38 -17.39 15.54
N VAL A 133 -12.76 -16.36 14.93
CA VAL A 133 -12.84 -16.10 13.49
C VAL A 133 -11.90 -17.00 12.70
N ARG A 134 -10.79 -17.47 13.31
CA ARG A 134 -9.89 -18.44 12.67
C ARG A 134 -10.56 -19.80 12.44
N ASP A 135 -11.34 -20.27 13.42
CA ASP A 135 -12.01 -21.57 13.34
C ASP A 135 -13.21 -21.56 12.38
N ALA A 136 -13.94 -20.45 12.29
CA ALA A 136 -15.05 -20.30 11.34
C ALA A 136 -14.59 -20.25 9.86
N SER A 137 -13.32 -19.92 9.61
CA SER A 137 -12.69 -19.96 8.28
C SER A 137 -12.09 -21.32 7.90
N ILE A 138 -12.22 -22.36 8.73
CA ILE A 138 -11.87 -23.76 8.37
C ILE A 138 -13.07 -24.44 7.68
N GLY A 139 -13.58 -23.76 6.65
CA GLY A 139 -14.48 -24.31 5.65
C GLY A 139 -13.84 -24.11 4.29
N HIS A 140 -13.00 -25.07 3.89
CA HIS A 140 -12.44 -25.28 2.55
C HIS A 140 -12.62 -24.14 1.51
N VAL A 141 -11.80 -23.10 1.61
CA VAL A 141 -11.38 -22.34 0.43
C VAL A 141 -9.87 -22.53 0.30
N ASP A 142 -9.49 -23.54 -0.49
CA ASP A 142 -8.12 -23.94 -0.86
C ASP A 142 -7.30 -22.84 -1.59
N GLY A 143 -7.68 -21.57 -1.48
CA GLY A 143 -6.99 -20.43 -2.11
C GLY A 143 -6.22 -19.52 -1.15
N TRP A 144 -6.33 -19.72 0.16
CA TRP A 144 -5.84 -18.76 1.19
C TRP A 144 -4.48 -19.10 1.80
N ARG A 145 -3.78 -20.11 1.27
CA ARG A 145 -2.32 -20.09 1.31
C ARG A 145 -1.79 -19.24 0.16
N ASP A 146 -2.17 -17.95 0.14
CA ASP A 146 -1.19 -16.98 -0.33
C ASP A 146 -0.09 -17.02 0.73
N THR A 147 0.90 -17.88 0.49
CA THR A 147 2.16 -17.88 1.23
C THR A 147 2.68 -16.46 1.14
N ILE A 148 2.43 -15.66 2.18
CA ILE A 148 3.04 -14.35 2.32
C ILE A 148 4.52 -14.64 2.31
N SER A 149 5.18 -14.26 1.23
CA SER A 149 6.59 -14.56 1.08
C SER A 149 7.35 -13.85 2.20
N LEU A 150 8.47 -14.43 2.61
CA LEU A 150 9.34 -13.78 3.58
C LEU A 150 9.74 -12.36 3.11
N PHE A 151 9.87 -12.15 1.80
CA PHE A 151 10.11 -10.85 1.20
C PHE A 151 8.96 -9.87 1.40
N SER A 152 7.70 -10.31 1.22
CA SER A 152 6.52 -9.50 1.47
C SER A 152 6.39 -9.12 2.96
N LEU A 153 6.75 -10.04 3.87
CA LEU A 153 6.82 -9.71 5.30
C LEU A 153 7.90 -8.66 5.58
N PHE A 154 9.10 -8.82 5.03
CA PHE A 154 10.17 -7.84 5.20
C PHE A 154 9.78 -6.48 4.61
N GLU A 155 9.09 -6.44 3.48
CA GLU A 155 8.57 -5.22 2.88
C GLU A 155 7.55 -4.56 3.81
N ILE A 156 6.55 -5.30 4.31
CA ILE A 156 5.56 -4.76 5.26
C ILE A 156 6.23 -4.22 6.52
N VAL A 157 7.15 -4.99 7.13
CA VAL A 157 7.90 -4.56 8.31
C VAL A 157 8.73 -3.30 8.00
N SER A 158 9.39 -3.26 6.85
CA SER A 158 10.14 -2.08 6.38
C SER A 158 9.22 -0.88 6.19
N LEU A 159 7.97 -1.10 5.73
CA LEU A 159 7.01 -0.03 5.51
C LEU A 159 6.50 0.57 6.82
N ILE A 160 6.25 -0.26 7.85
CA ILE A 160 5.67 0.16 9.14
C ILE A 160 6.71 0.59 10.19
N THR A 161 7.96 0.16 10.08
CA THR A 161 8.98 0.45 11.11
C THR A 161 9.36 1.93 11.17
N ARG A 162 9.27 2.64 10.05
CA ARG A 162 9.51 4.08 10.00
C ARG A 162 8.56 4.77 9.03
N LEU A 163 7.82 5.74 9.58
CA LEU A 163 6.84 6.54 8.88
C LEU A 163 7.18 8.01 8.99
N ASP A 164 7.14 8.73 7.87
CA ASP A 164 7.20 10.18 7.85
C ASP A 164 5.77 10.69 7.71
N VAL A 165 5.28 11.38 8.74
CA VAL A 165 3.90 11.89 8.80
C VAL A 165 3.93 13.40 8.70
N ALA A 166 3.01 13.99 7.95
CA ALA A 166 2.78 15.43 7.92
C ALA A 166 1.29 15.73 7.86
N ILE A 167 0.79 16.47 8.83
CA ILE A 167 -0.58 16.97 8.86
C ILE A 167 -0.62 18.45 8.45
N ASN A 168 -1.68 18.81 7.74
CA ASN A 168 -2.05 20.20 7.48
C ASN A 168 -3.46 20.40 8.03
N VAL A 169 -3.56 21.09 9.15
CA VAL A 169 -4.82 21.24 9.89
C VAL A 169 -5.81 22.10 9.10
N GLN A 170 -5.33 23.18 8.49
CA GLN A 170 -6.15 24.10 7.70
C GLN A 170 -6.72 23.44 6.44
N ALA A 171 -5.88 22.68 5.73
CA ALA A 171 -6.29 21.96 4.52
C ALA A 171 -7.01 20.64 4.83
N ARG A 172 -7.07 20.23 6.11
CA ARG A 172 -7.58 18.93 6.56
C ARG A 172 -6.97 17.78 5.78
N THR A 173 -5.64 17.70 5.73
CA THR A 173 -4.96 16.60 5.03
C THR A 173 -3.86 15.98 5.86
N LEU A 174 -3.76 14.65 5.80
CA LEU A 174 -2.67 13.87 6.37
C LEU A 174 -1.85 13.28 5.22
N GLN A 175 -0.54 13.48 5.25
CA GLN A 175 0.42 12.85 4.36
C GLN A 175 1.20 11.81 5.16
N ILE A 176 1.26 10.58 4.65
CA ILE A 176 1.98 9.46 5.26
C ILE A 176 2.95 8.93 4.22
N ARG A 177 4.22 8.88 4.55
CA ARG A 177 5.27 8.35 3.68
C ARG A 177 6.02 7.25 4.39
N SER A 178 6.24 6.13 3.71
CA SER A 178 7.25 5.17 4.14
C SER A 178 8.59 5.51 3.50
N CYS A 179 9.67 5.34 4.26
CA CYS A 179 11.02 5.68 3.83
C CYS A 179 11.76 4.52 3.11
N LEU A 180 11.18 3.32 3.13
CA LEU A 180 11.73 2.11 2.49
C LEU A 180 10.90 1.65 1.28
N GLY A 181 9.89 2.43 0.87
CA GLY A 181 9.15 2.18 -0.36
C GLY A 181 10.06 2.31 -1.59
N VAL A 182 9.90 1.37 -2.53
CA VAL A 182 10.72 1.24 -3.75
C VAL A 182 10.71 2.52 -4.62
N ALA A 183 9.74 3.42 -4.44
CA ALA A 183 9.55 4.56 -5.32
C ALA A 183 9.75 5.96 -4.67
N GLY A 184 10.49 6.02 -3.56
CA GLY A 184 11.31 7.18 -3.18
C GLY A 184 10.65 8.28 -2.31
N PRO A 185 11.41 9.32 -1.91
CA PRO A 185 11.04 10.34 -0.91
C PRO A 185 9.84 11.24 -1.29
N LEU A 186 9.32 11.13 -2.50
CA LEU A 186 8.20 11.94 -3.02
C LEU A 186 6.85 11.20 -2.96
N GLU A 187 6.84 9.93 -2.57
CA GLU A 187 5.63 9.13 -2.44
C GLU A 187 5.03 9.28 -1.04
N CYS A 188 3.90 9.96 -0.96
CA CYS A 188 3.12 10.01 0.26
C CYS A 188 1.67 9.65 -0.04
N LEU A 189 1.10 8.78 0.78
CA LEU A 189 -0.33 8.61 0.87
C LEU A 189 -0.92 9.92 1.40
N ARG A 190 -1.72 10.60 0.58
CA ARG A 190 -2.46 11.79 1.00
C ARG A 190 -3.90 11.42 1.31
N VAL A 191 -4.28 11.60 2.56
CA VAL A 191 -5.63 11.38 3.07
C VAL A 191 -6.29 12.73 3.34
N VAL A 192 -7.54 12.90 2.87
CA VAL A 192 -8.34 14.10 3.19
C VAL A 192 -9.22 13.79 4.41
N LEU A 193 -9.18 14.66 5.40
CA LEU A 193 -9.73 14.49 6.74
C LEU A 193 -11.05 15.27 6.94
N ASP A 194 -11.95 15.20 5.96
CA ASP A 194 -13.20 15.95 5.94
C ASP A 194 -14.45 15.13 6.30
N GLY A 195 -14.26 13.87 6.73
CA GLY A 195 -15.32 12.94 7.10
C GLY A 195 -16.09 12.36 5.92
N LYS A 196 -15.67 12.64 4.67
CA LYS A 196 -16.37 12.18 3.47
C LYS A 196 -15.80 10.85 2.98
N ALA A 197 -16.67 10.05 2.39
CA ALA A 197 -16.32 8.84 1.66
C ALA A 197 -15.51 9.19 0.41
N ARG A 198 -14.36 8.54 0.25
CA ARG A 198 -13.41 8.77 -0.84
C ARG A 198 -12.84 7.44 -1.31
N VAL A 199 -12.49 7.37 -2.58
CA VAL A 199 -11.74 6.24 -3.13
C VAL A 199 -10.27 6.59 -3.10
N PHE A 200 -9.39 5.67 -2.72
CA PHE A 200 -7.96 5.88 -2.89
C PHE A 200 -7.63 6.01 -4.38
N THR A 201 -7.10 7.16 -4.80
CA THR A 201 -6.53 7.33 -6.12
C THR A 201 -5.03 7.02 -6.08
N GLN A 202 -4.58 6.26 -7.09
CA GLN A 202 -3.21 6.00 -7.55
C GLN A 202 -2.09 6.77 -6.81
N PHE A 203 -1.05 6.05 -6.35
CA PHE A 203 0.17 6.69 -5.87
C PHE A 203 0.74 7.60 -6.95
N SER A 204 1.50 8.62 -6.53
CA SER A 204 2.12 9.56 -7.45
C SER A 204 2.83 8.83 -8.60
N ASN A 205 3.58 7.75 -8.37
CA ASN A 205 4.32 7.01 -9.42
C ASN A 205 3.48 6.36 -10.54
N GLY A 206 2.16 6.52 -10.57
CA GLY A 206 1.34 5.87 -11.59
C GLY A 206 1.24 4.36 -11.40
N MET A 207 1.76 3.80 -10.31
CA MET A 207 1.34 2.49 -9.85
C MET A 207 -0.12 2.65 -9.41
N THR A 208 -1.02 2.22 -10.28
CA THR A 208 -2.33 1.79 -9.81
C THR A 208 -2.05 0.68 -8.82
N SER A 209 -2.58 0.83 -7.61
CA SER A 209 -2.84 -0.30 -6.74
C SER A 209 -3.49 -1.39 -7.60
N GLY A 210 -2.85 -2.55 -7.65
CA GLY A 210 -3.14 -3.58 -8.65
C GLY A 210 -4.64 -3.77 -8.83
N ILE A 211 -5.10 -3.73 -10.08
CA ILE A 211 -6.47 -4.13 -10.48
C ILE A 211 -6.69 -5.63 -10.19
N ASP A 212 -5.66 -6.36 -9.79
CA ASP A 212 -5.78 -7.73 -9.33
C ASP A 212 -5.63 -7.82 -7.81
N MET A 213 -6.63 -8.42 -7.16
CA MET A 213 -6.70 -8.74 -5.73
C MET A 213 -6.86 -7.53 -4.77
N GLY A 214 -7.76 -6.59 -5.09
CA GLY A 214 -8.38 -5.73 -4.06
C GLY A 214 -7.41 -4.85 -3.26
N ALA A 215 -6.51 -4.13 -3.94
CA ALA A 215 -5.71 -3.04 -3.35
C ALA A 215 -6.05 -1.76 -4.15
N HIS A 216 -6.48 -0.61 -3.63
CA HIS A 216 -6.69 -0.08 -2.29
C HIS A 216 -8.10 0.49 -2.15
N GLY A 217 -8.59 0.47 -0.91
CA GLY A 217 -9.99 0.62 -0.55
C GLY A 217 -10.64 1.99 -0.74
N ASP A 218 -11.93 1.98 -0.50
CA ASP A 218 -12.64 3.18 -0.14
C ASP A 218 -12.23 3.57 1.30
N TYR A 219 -12.18 4.87 1.61
CA TYR A 219 -11.85 5.34 2.95
C TYR A 219 -12.76 6.48 3.40
N ILE A 220 -12.83 6.64 4.72
CA ILE A 220 -13.40 7.81 5.39
C ILE A 220 -12.37 8.24 6.42
N ALA A 221 -11.98 9.50 6.38
CA ALA A 221 -11.07 10.04 7.37
C ALA A 221 -11.58 11.37 7.89
N GLU A 222 -11.45 11.58 9.19
CA GLU A 222 -11.88 12.80 9.85
C GLU A 222 -10.84 13.26 10.85
N LEU A 223 -10.76 14.58 10.97
CA LEU A 223 -9.95 15.26 11.96
C LEU A 223 -10.87 15.76 13.06
N ASP A 224 -10.60 15.34 14.29
CA ASP A 224 -11.36 15.76 15.47
C ASP A 224 -10.44 16.37 16.54
N VAL A 225 -11.01 17.18 17.42
CA VAL A 225 -10.33 17.79 18.56
C VAL A 225 -11.04 17.36 19.84
N GLU A 226 -10.46 16.37 20.51
CA GLU A 226 -10.96 15.84 21.77
C GLU A 226 -10.44 16.67 22.96
N ASN A 227 -11.28 16.79 24.00
CA ASN A 227 -10.93 17.47 25.26
C ASN A 227 -10.34 18.88 25.06
N SER A 228 -10.80 19.59 24.01
CA SER A 228 -10.42 20.95 23.64
C SER A 228 -8.95 21.19 23.27
N GLU A 229 -8.07 20.17 23.33
CA GLU A 229 -6.63 20.34 23.09
C GLU A 229 -5.99 19.21 22.29
N ARG A 230 -6.65 18.06 22.17
CA ARG A 230 -6.04 16.86 21.58
C ARG A 230 -6.56 16.60 20.18
N LEU A 231 -5.69 16.82 19.20
CA LEU A 231 -5.98 16.44 17.82
C LEU A 231 -5.96 14.91 17.68
N VAL A 232 -7.01 14.37 17.06
CA VAL A 232 -7.13 12.94 16.77
C VAL A 232 -7.55 12.77 15.32
N VAL A 233 -6.94 11.82 14.63
CA VAL A 233 -7.35 11.43 13.28
C VAL A 233 -8.02 10.06 13.35
N TYR A 234 -9.26 10.00 12.90
CA TYR A 234 -9.95 8.74 12.67
C TYR A 234 -9.86 8.40 11.19
N LEU A 235 -9.43 7.17 10.89
CA LEU A 235 -9.27 6.67 9.54
C LEU A 235 -9.92 5.29 9.42
N GLN A 236 -10.86 5.15 8.51
CA GLN A 236 -11.52 3.91 8.17
C GLN A 236 -11.15 3.53 6.75
N ILE A 237 -10.67 2.31 6.54
CA ILE A 237 -10.32 1.77 5.22
C ILE A 237 -11.16 0.52 4.96
N PHE A 238 -11.77 0.45 3.78
CA PHE A 238 -12.64 -0.64 3.36
C PHE A 238 -12.03 -1.36 2.17
N GLN A 239 -11.66 -2.63 2.36
CA GLN A 239 -11.14 -3.50 1.31
C GLN A 239 -12.22 -4.51 0.93
N TRP A 240 -12.86 -4.30 -0.21
CA TRP A 240 -13.93 -5.17 -0.70
C TRP A 240 -13.37 -6.27 -1.59
N SER A 241 -13.77 -7.52 -1.32
CA SER A 241 -13.45 -8.65 -2.19
C SER A 241 -14.32 -8.62 -3.45
N VAL A 242 -13.70 -8.84 -4.60
CA VAL A 242 -14.39 -9.03 -5.89
C VAL A 242 -14.94 -10.45 -6.03
N ARG A 243 -14.36 -11.41 -5.29
CA ARG A 243 -14.86 -12.79 -5.24
C ARG A 243 -16.02 -12.86 -4.27
N GLN A 244 -17.11 -13.50 -4.69
CA GLN A 244 -18.32 -13.70 -3.89
C GLN A 244 -17.98 -14.30 -2.51
N ASP A 245 -17.19 -15.37 -2.46
CA ASP A 245 -16.82 -16.01 -1.19
C ASP A 245 -15.55 -15.44 -0.54
N GLY A 246 -14.95 -14.40 -1.14
CA GLY A 246 -13.75 -13.79 -0.59
C GLY A 246 -14.09 -12.82 0.56
N PRO A 247 -13.27 -12.79 1.62
CA PRO A 247 -13.48 -11.87 2.72
C PRO A 247 -13.14 -10.43 2.34
N SER A 248 -14.03 -9.54 2.75
CA SER A 248 -13.85 -8.11 2.75
C SER A 248 -13.41 -7.65 4.14
N HIS A 249 -12.57 -6.63 4.21
CA HIS A 249 -12.01 -6.12 5.45
C HIS A 249 -12.38 -4.66 5.69
N HIS A 250 -12.62 -4.31 6.94
CA HIS A 250 -12.84 -2.94 7.39
C HIS A 250 -11.85 -2.66 8.52
N VAL A 251 -10.88 -1.80 8.24
CA VAL A 251 -9.87 -1.38 9.20
C VAL A 251 -10.27 -0.04 9.79
N ARG A 252 -10.39 0.05 11.11
CA ARG A 252 -10.66 1.30 11.82
C ARG A 252 -9.45 1.69 12.63
N MET A 253 -8.96 2.89 12.41
CA MET A 253 -7.77 3.44 13.04
C MET A 253 -8.10 4.73 13.77
N ARG A 254 -7.53 4.86 14.95
CA ARG A 254 -7.41 6.08 15.72
C ARG A 254 -5.93 6.41 15.84
N ILE A 255 -5.56 7.55 15.27
CA ILE A 255 -4.19 8.06 15.24
C ILE A 255 -4.14 9.29 16.16
N GLU A 256 -3.27 9.23 17.15
CA GLU A 256 -3.09 10.29 18.13
C GLU A 256 -1.60 10.63 18.25
N CYS A 257 -1.29 11.91 18.39
CA CYS A 257 0.07 12.37 18.62
C CYS A 257 0.11 13.16 19.92
N ASN A 258 1.13 12.89 20.74
CA ASN A 258 1.48 13.64 21.93
C ASN A 258 2.97 13.96 21.88
N CYS A 259 3.32 15.20 21.51
CA CYS A 259 4.69 15.75 21.40
C CYS A 259 5.72 14.83 20.72
N ASN A 260 6.18 13.79 21.43
CA ASN A 260 7.23 12.87 21.05
C ASN A 260 6.74 11.41 20.85
N ARG A 261 5.43 11.15 21.00
CA ARG A 261 4.80 9.84 20.79
C ARG A 261 3.64 9.93 19.80
N LEU A 262 3.66 9.08 18.78
CA LEU A 262 2.53 8.85 17.87
C LEU A 262 1.99 7.44 18.15
N CYS A 263 0.71 7.34 18.46
CA CYS A 263 0.05 6.07 18.71
C CYS A 263 -1.01 5.84 17.63
N ILE A 264 -0.95 4.68 17.00
CA ILE A 264 -1.92 4.20 16.03
C ILE A 264 -2.56 2.97 16.64
N SER A 265 -3.85 3.04 16.92
CA SER A 265 -4.60 1.95 17.52
C SER A 265 -5.86 1.69 16.72
N GLY A 266 -6.33 0.45 16.72
CA GLY A 266 -7.46 0.11 15.87
C GLY A 266 -7.87 -1.34 15.96
N ASP A 267 -8.86 -1.65 15.12
CA ASP A 267 -9.31 -3.01 14.88
C ASP A 267 -9.50 -3.28 13.39
N VAL A 268 -9.44 -4.56 13.07
CA VAL A 268 -9.73 -5.10 11.75
C VAL A 268 -10.98 -5.93 11.90
N LEU A 269 -11.98 -5.59 11.11
CA LEU A 269 -13.20 -6.36 10.99
C LEU A 269 -13.23 -7.07 9.64
N VAL A 270 -13.91 -8.21 9.59
CA VAL A 270 -14.02 -9.04 8.39
C VAL A 270 -15.47 -9.43 8.14
N THR A 271 -15.83 -9.53 6.86
CA THR A 271 -17.09 -10.10 6.41
C THR A 271 -16.93 -10.79 5.05
N THR A 272 -17.95 -11.49 4.55
CA THR A 272 -18.01 -12.06 3.20
C THR A 272 -19.19 -11.50 2.44
N ALA A 273 -19.16 -11.51 1.10
CA ALA A 273 -20.25 -10.92 0.33
C ALA A 273 -21.62 -11.59 0.60
N PRO A 274 -21.74 -12.94 0.65
CA PRO A 274 -22.98 -13.62 1.03
C PRO A 274 -23.48 -13.30 2.44
N ALA A 275 -22.60 -12.91 3.36
CA ALA A 275 -22.99 -12.59 4.72
C ALA A 275 -23.46 -11.14 4.88
N SER A 276 -23.23 -10.29 3.88
CA SER A 276 -23.40 -8.83 4.01
C SER A 276 -24.16 -8.16 2.87
N PHE A 277 -24.48 -8.86 1.79
CA PHE A 277 -25.19 -8.30 0.65
C PHE A 277 -26.32 -9.22 0.20
N ASP A 278 -27.41 -8.62 -0.29
CA ASP A 278 -28.51 -9.35 -0.92
C ASP A 278 -28.00 -10.01 -2.22
N SER A 279 -28.62 -11.11 -2.66
CA SER A 279 -28.23 -11.81 -3.89
C SER A 279 -28.20 -10.92 -5.14
N ASP A 280 -29.03 -9.87 -5.13
CA ASP A 280 -29.20 -8.92 -6.23
C ASP A 280 -28.09 -7.84 -6.23
N ASP A 281 -27.45 -7.58 -5.09
CA ASP A 281 -26.39 -6.58 -4.93
C ASP A 281 -25.00 -7.15 -5.26
N ILE A 282 -24.79 -8.46 -5.07
CA ILE A 282 -23.51 -9.14 -5.31
C ILE A 282 -22.95 -8.90 -6.73
N PRO A 283 -23.75 -8.99 -7.82
CA PRO A 283 -23.23 -8.80 -9.18
C PRO A 283 -22.73 -7.38 -9.47
N ILE A 284 -23.26 -6.37 -8.77
CA ILE A 284 -22.94 -4.96 -9.00
C ILE A 284 -22.00 -4.38 -7.94
N LEU A 285 -21.50 -5.19 -7.01
CA LEU A 285 -20.67 -4.76 -5.89
C LEU A 285 -19.42 -3.99 -6.33
N GLY A 286 -18.83 -4.32 -7.47
CA GLY A 286 -17.70 -3.57 -8.04
C GLY A 286 -18.04 -2.13 -8.43
N GLU A 287 -19.29 -1.89 -8.82
CA GLU A 287 -19.79 -0.60 -9.35
C GLU A 287 -20.44 0.28 -8.28
N MET A 288 -20.84 -0.32 -7.16
CA MET A 288 -21.45 0.40 -6.04
C MET A 288 -20.48 1.42 -5.41
N SER A 289 -21.01 2.59 -5.10
CA SER A 289 -20.30 3.58 -4.29
C SER A 289 -20.03 3.05 -2.87
N LEU A 290 -18.99 3.56 -2.19
CA LEU A 290 -18.74 3.23 -0.78
C LEU A 290 -20.00 3.41 0.09
N HIS A 291 -20.73 4.50 -0.12
CA HIS A 291 -21.93 4.78 0.66
C HIS A 291 -23.00 3.70 0.46
N SER A 292 -23.26 3.34 -0.80
CA SER A 292 -24.22 2.30 -1.18
C SER A 292 -23.81 0.93 -0.61
N LYS A 293 -22.51 0.59 -0.67
CA LYS A 293 -22.00 -0.67 -0.09
C LYS A 293 -22.27 -0.73 1.40
N ARG A 294 -21.95 0.34 2.13
CA ARG A 294 -22.18 0.41 3.59
C ARG A 294 -23.66 0.31 3.95
N GLU A 295 -24.51 1.04 3.23
CA GLU A 295 -25.96 1.01 3.45
C GLU A 295 -26.51 -0.40 3.19
N ALA A 296 -26.07 -1.08 2.13
CA ALA A 296 -26.45 -2.47 1.85
C ALA A 296 -26.04 -3.41 2.98
N VAL A 297 -24.80 -3.30 3.49
CA VAL A 297 -24.35 -4.11 4.64
C VAL A 297 -25.17 -3.86 5.90
N GLU A 298 -25.46 -2.59 6.21
CA GLU A 298 -26.27 -2.23 7.38
C GLU A 298 -27.73 -2.71 7.24
N LYS A 299 -28.30 -2.60 6.03
CA LYS A 299 -29.66 -3.06 5.71
C LYS A 299 -29.78 -4.59 5.79
N ALA A 300 -28.87 -5.33 5.17
CA ALA A 300 -28.85 -6.79 5.20
C ALA A 300 -28.78 -7.31 6.65
N PHE A 301 -27.95 -6.66 7.48
CA PHE A 301 -27.88 -6.97 8.91
C PHE A 301 -29.17 -6.65 9.67
N ALA A 302 -29.79 -5.50 9.41
CA ALA A 302 -31.05 -5.13 10.03
C ALA A 302 -32.19 -6.11 9.69
N GLN A 303 -32.20 -6.66 8.48
CA GLN A 303 -33.14 -7.71 8.07
C GLN A 303 -32.88 -9.03 8.80
N GLN A 304 -31.62 -9.48 8.89
CA GLN A 304 -31.25 -10.68 9.63
C GLN A 304 -31.65 -10.61 11.12
N LEU A 305 -31.59 -9.42 11.73
CA LEU A 305 -32.07 -9.16 13.09
C LEU A 305 -33.59 -9.34 13.25
N GLN A 306 -34.38 -8.98 12.23
CA GLN A 306 -35.84 -9.10 12.25
C GLN A 306 -36.31 -10.55 12.05
N GLU A 307 -35.55 -11.36 11.31
CA GLU A 307 -35.89 -12.75 10.99
C GLU A 307 -35.57 -13.76 12.12
N GLY A 308 -35.08 -13.29 13.27
CA GLY A 308 -34.94 -14.11 14.47
C GLY A 308 -33.80 -15.14 14.43
N SER A 309 -32.80 -14.95 13.56
CA SER A 309 -31.58 -15.78 13.57
C SER A 309 -30.85 -15.67 14.91
N THR A 310 -30.66 -16.81 15.58
CA THR A 310 -30.09 -16.91 16.93
C THR A 310 -28.56 -16.80 16.98
N THR A 311 -27.90 -16.60 15.84
CA THR A 311 -26.44 -16.36 15.76
C THR A 311 -26.16 -14.86 15.75
N ARG A 312 -26.06 -14.30 16.95
CA ARG A 312 -25.77 -12.88 17.21
C ARG A 312 -24.33 -12.53 16.79
N SER A 313 -24.11 -12.05 15.57
CA SER A 313 -22.87 -11.34 15.23
C SER A 313 -23.18 -10.10 14.42
N THR A 314 -22.50 -8.99 14.73
CA THR A 314 -22.45 -7.77 13.93
C THR A 314 -22.15 -8.08 12.45
N PRO A 315 -22.57 -7.22 11.49
CA PRO A 315 -22.34 -7.45 10.04
C PRO A 315 -20.85 -7.64 9.73
N TRP A 316 -20.03 -6.99 10.55
CA TRP A 316 -18.59 -7.08 10.58
C TRP A 316 -18.18 -7.85 11.83
N ARG A 317 -17.43 -8.95 11.65
CA ARG A 317 -16.85 -9.71 12.76
C ARG A 317 -15.46 -9.21 13.08
N GLU A 318 -15.14 -9.05 14.36
CA GLU A 318 -13.80 -8.64 14.77
C GLU A 318 -12.78 -9.72 14.43
N HIS A 319 -11.86 -9.42 13.53
CA HIS A 319 -10.74 -10.29 13.15
C HIS A 319 -9.53 -10.10 14.08
N GLY A 320 -9.30 -8.88 14.53
CA GLY A 320 -8.25 -8.59 15.50
C GLY A 320 -8.14 -7.11 15.85
N ARG A 321 -7.29 -6.82 16.84
CA ARG A 321 -6.97 -5.46 17.29
C ARG A 321 -5.48 -5.23 17.29
N PHE A 322 -5.11 -3.97 17.10
CA PHE A 322 -3.72 -3.58 17.08
C PHE A 322 -3.47 -2.26 17.79
N ARG A 323 -2.23 -2.13 18.27
CA ARG A 323 -1.67 -0.89 18.80
C ARG A 323 -0.21 -0.81 18.41
N LEU A 324 0.15 0.29 17.75
CA LEU A 324 1.49 0.61 17.31
C LEU A 324 1.87 1.95 17.95
N ASN A 325 2.96 1.96 18.72
CA ASN A 325 3.50 3.19 19.30
C ASN A 325 4.77 3.57 18.53
N TYR A 326 4.94 4.86 18.28
CA TYR A 326 6.09 5.39 17.58
C TYR A 326 6.72 6.53 18.37
N LEU A 327 8.04 6.60 18.33
CA LEU A 327 8.81 7.71 18.89
C LEU A 327 9.24 8.67 17.80
N LYS A 328 9.24 9.94 18.17
CA LYS A 328 9.80 11.00 17.34
C LYS A 328 11.31 10.98 17.44
N PHE A 329 12.00 10.93 16.30
CA PHE A 329 13.45 11.08 16.28
C PHE A 329 13.80 12.57 16.35
N GLU A 330 14.25 13.01 17.51
CA GLU A 330 14.97 14.27 17.63
C GLU A 330 16.41 13.99 17.22
N HIS A 331 16.89 14.66 16.18
CA HIS A 331 18.32 14.68 15.89
C HIS A 331 19.01 15.30 17.11
N GLU A 332 19.57 14.47 17.98
CA GLU A 332 20.59 14.95 18.91
C GLU A 332 21.67 15.60 18.05
N THR A 333 21.76 16.91 18.19
CA THR A 333 22.83 17.71 17.63
C THR A 333 24.06 17.33 18.44
N TYR A 334 24.76 16.29 18.00
CA TYR A 334 26.15 16.09 18.39
C TYR A 334 26.93 17.28 17.82
N GLN A 335 27.14 18.28 18.67
CA GLN A 335 28.16 19.32 18.49
C GLN A 335 29.55 18.72 18.64
#